data_AF-A0A3D5TPX3-F1
#
_entry.id   AF-A0A3D5TPX3-F1
#
_cell.length_a   1.000
_cell.length_b   1.000
_cell.length_c   1.000
_cell.angle_alpha   90.00
_cell.angle_beta   90.00
_cell.angle_gamma   90.00
#
_symmetry.space_group_name_H-M   'P 1'
#
loop_
_entity.id
_entity.type
_entity.pdbx_description
1 polymer ?
#
loop_
_entity_poly.entity_id
_entity_poly.type
_entity_poly.pdbx_seq_one_letter_code
_entity_poly.pdbx_strand_id
1 'polypeptide(L)'
;MKRNKVLVVTVVLIFLTGVLTVFGAGSREMSDSNSESEVFEQMLERAEAIVNYEWTPTQRIAVWNENPYNGKMYFEVGETVIGMPYTLFSWELDVDSLLSLDQFKEKVSENYSTTAYCNSVGATRTGPAFGSCCATFVSEVFGGDFMNGANPRYDGVGGIQNSPYGITYSNVLLSEIRPGDAVSNTTGSHIIWVGDISDTTITIYEQTPPVARKVEISKSSVDSSGYLTYNEGIYNIVTRSRALAETGEDYEASNKYSVPIKAYTINTGKTLVYSSVEGNVKANKIYDTDLCTIDAIFTNGWCHVSFPLDAGGSDSGYVKTSVFFDFDRNITKAKSKSQITTYRRSNLVTESGYVGNGDEIFIVGESDNAIQVLYPLIAGGYKISWIPIDKLSELFVEHMPGDINGDGVVNTKDLTRLMKYLSGEEVDVVSEAADVNGDGAVNGKDLTRLMKYISGEETEIY
;
A
#
# COMPACT_ATOMS: atom_id res chain seq x y z
N MET A 1 58.88 -28.25 -38.06
CA MET A 1 58.44 -29.57 -38.56
C MET A 1 57.87 -30.35 -37.38
N LYS A 2 56.53 -30.55 -37.32
CA LYS A 2 55.74 -31.49 -36.48
C LYS A 2 56.03 -31.48 -34.95
N ARG A 3 55.05 -31.43 -34.04
CA ARG A 3 53.89 -32.33 -33.95
C ARG A 3 52.96 -31.88 -32.80
N ASN A 4 51.66 -31.88 -33.07
CA ASN A 4 50.59 -31.84 -32.07
C ASN A 4 50.74 -32.98 -31.06
N LYS A 5 50.42 -32.71 -29.79
CA LYS A 5 49.92 -33.72 -28.86
C LYS A 5 48.67 -33.20 -28.16
N VAL A 6 47.56 -33.78 -28.60
CA VAL A 6 46.26 -33.83 -27.92
C VAL A 6 46.46 -34.54 -26.58
N LEU A 7 46.02 -33.92 -25.49
CA LEU A 7 45.89 -34.60 -24.19
C LEU A 7 44.41 -34.91 -23.98
N VAL A 8 44.11 -36.20 -23.99
CA VAL A 8 42.83 -36.78 -23.57
C VAL A 8 42.77 -36.70 -22.05
N VAL A 9 41.72 -36.06 -21.51
CA VAL A 9 41.36 -36.22 -20.09
C VAL A 9 39.92 -36.72 -20.02
N THR A 10 39.81 -37.90 -19.44
CA THR A 10 38.62 -38.73 -19.25
C THR A 10 37.56 -38.01 -18.42
N VAL A 11 36.32 -38.03 -18.93
CA VAL A 11 35.10 -37.64 -18.22
C VAL A 11 34.85 -38.64 -17.08
N VAL A 12 34.87 -38.15 -15.84
CA VAL A 12 34.30 -38.86 -14.68
C VAL A 12 33.11 -38.04 -14.20
N LEU A 13 31.91 -38.49 -14.57
CA LEU A 13 30.64 -37.95 -14.07
C LEU A 13 30.44 -38.47 -12.65
N ILE A 14 30.48 -37.59 -11.65
CA ILE A 14 29.94 -37.86 -10.31
C ILE A 14 28.82 -36.84 -10.08
N PHE A 15 27.59 -37.31 -10.16
CA PHE A 15 26.41 -36.60 -9.67
C PHE A 15 26.47 -36.59 -8.14
N LEU A 16 26.61 -35.42 -7.53
CA LEU A 16 26.21 -35.21 -6.14
C LEU A 16 25.46 -33.87 -6.05
N THR A 17 24.15 -33.99 -5.85
CA THR A 17 23.24 -32.93 -5.45
C THR A 17 23.59 -32.45 -4.05
N GLY A 18 23.78 -31.14 -3.88
CA GLY A 18 24.01 -30.52 -2.59
C GLY A 18 23.95 -29.01 -2.73
N VAL A 19 22.81 -28.44 -2.35
CA VAL A 19 22.51 -27.01 -2.28
C VAL A 19 23.61 -26.28 -1.50
N LEU A 20 24.26 -25.31 -2.14
CA LEU A 20 25.15 -24.35 -1.47
C LEU A 20 24.46 -22.99 -1.42
N THR A 21 24.20 -22.54 -0.20
CA THR A 21 23.83 -21.17 0.16
C THR A 21 24.94 -20.20 -0.25
N VAL A 22 24.58 -19.16 -1.01
CA VAL A 22 25.45 -18.01 -1.26
C VAL A 22 24.92 -16.84 -0.44
N PHE A 23 25.62 -16.52 0.65
CA PHE A 23 25.55 -15.20 1.26
C PHE A 23 26.31 -14.23 0.35
N GLY A 24 25.57 -13.40 -0.40
CA GLY A 24 26.08 -12.23 -1.08
C GLY A 24 25.63 -10.98 -0.34
N ALA A 25 26.53 -10.37 0.42
CA ALA A 25 26.36 -9.01 0.91
C ALA A 25 26.46 -8.06 -0.30
N GLY A 26 25.32 -7.62 -0.81
CA GLY A 26 25.18 -6.53 -1.78
C GLY A 26 24.18 -5.55 -1.23
N SER A 27 24.58 -4.28 -1.13
CA SER A 27 23.71 -3.15 -0.77
C SER A 27 22.47 -3.15 -1.66
N ARG A 28 21.32 -3.46 -1.07
CA ARG A 28 20.03 -3.49 -1.75
C ARG A 28 19.49 -2.06 -1.76
N GLU A 29 19.50 -1.42 -2.94
CA GLU A 29 18.62 -0.29 -3.19
C GLU A 29 17.17 -0.78 -3.00
N MET A 30 16.41 -0.04 -2.21
CA MET A 30 15.06 -0.37 -1.79
C MET A 30 14.08 0.02 -2.91
N SER A 31 13.68 -0.96 -3.73
CA SER A 31 12.58 -0.83 -4.69
C SER A 31 11.30 -1.36 -4.03
N ASP A 32 10.50 -0.48 -3.44
CA ASP A 32 9.20 -0.81 -2.84
C ASP A 32 8.12 -0.99 -3.91
N SER A 33 8.12 -2.15 -4.57
CA SER A 33 6.99 -2.62 -5.35
C SER A 33 6.82 -4.13 -5.10
N ASN A 34 6.17 -4.46 -3.98
CA ASN A 34 5.87 -5.86 -3.66
C ASN A 34 4.78 -6.36 -4.61
N SER A 35 5.07 -7.39 -5.40
CA SER A 35 4.06 -8.06 -6.25
C SER A 35 2.89 -8.62 -5.40
N GLU A 36 1.72 -8.90 -6.00
CA GLU A 36 0.58 -9.55 -5.29
C GLU A 36 1.02 -10.77 -4.49
N SER A 37 1.86 -11.59 -5.12
CA SER A 37 2.45 -12.78 -4.49
C SER A 37 3.26 -12.39 -3.26
N GLU A 38 4.07 -11.33 -3.33
CA GLU A 38 4.91 -10.91 -2.21
C GLU A 38 4.10 -10.30 -1.06
N VAL A 39 3.04 -9.53 -1.35
CA VAL A 39 2.13 -9.01 -0.32
C VAL A 39 1.38 -10.16 0.36
N PHE A 40 0.84 -11.08 -0.44
CA PHE A 40 0.15 -12.25 0.08
C PHE A 40 1.08 -13.15 0.91
N GLU A 41 2.30 -13.41 0.42
CA GLU A 41 3.30 -14.19 1.16
C GLU A 41 3.67 -13.51 2.49
N GLN A 42 3.85 -12.19 2.53
CA GLN A 42 4.07 -11.48 3.79
C GLN A 42 2.89 -11.60 4.77
N MET A 43 1.65 -11.53 4.26
CA MET A 43 0.45 -11.75 5.08
C MET A 43 0.42 -13.18 5.62
N LEU A 44 0.73 -14.16 4.77
CA LEU A 44 0.80 -15.57 5.12
C LEU A 44 1.91 -15.84 6.15
N GLU A 45 3.09 -15.27 5.98
CA GLU A 45 4.21 -15.36 6.93
C GLU A 45 3.81 -14.85 8.32
N ARG A 46 3.13 -13.69 8.39
CA ARG A 46 2.61 -13.15 9.65
C ARG A 46 1.57 -14.08 10.27
N ALA A 47 0.62 -14.58 9.47
CA ALA A 47 -0.41 -15.51 9.95
C ALA A 47 0.21 -16.81 10.50
N GLU A 48 1.13 -17.43 9.75
CA GLU A 48 1.86 -18.64 10.12
C GLU A 48 2.72 -18.43 11.38
N ALA A 49 3.37 -17.27 11.52
CA ALA A 49 4.14 -16.94 12.73
C ALA A 49 3.26 -16.91 13.99
N ILE A 50 2.04 -16.37 13.88
CA ILE A 50 1.11 -16.24 15.01
C ILE A 50 0.49 -17.61 15.39
N VAL A 51 0.04 -18.39 14.41
CA VAL A 51 -0.63 -19.68 14.68
C VAL A 51 0.34 -20.80 15.05
N ASN A 52 1.61 -20.72 14.64
CA ASN A 52 2.64 -21.69 15.01
C ASN A 52 3.51 -21.23 16.18
N TYR A 53 3.14 -20.14 16.86
CA TYR A 53 3.89 -19.65 18.01
C TYR A 53 3.90 -20.68 19.14
N GLU A 54 5.06 -21.28 19.39
CA GLU A 54 5.26 -22.26 20.47
C GLU A 54 5.74 -21.57 21.75
N TRP A 55 5.06 -21.84 22.86
CA TRP A 55 5.37 -21.30 24.19
C TRP A 55 5.01 -22.27 25.32
N THR A 56 5.46 -21.94 26.53
CA THR A 56 5.23 -22.76 27.73
C THR A 56 4.79 -21.89 28.90
N PRO A 57 3.60 -22.11 29.48
CA PRO A 57 3.15 -21.38 30.66
C PRO A 57 4.06 -21.69 31.87
N THR A 58 4.52 -20.66 32.59
CA THR A 58 5.28 -20.84 33.86
C THR A 58 4.35 -20.87 35.08
N GLN A 59 3.10 -20.46 34.88
CA GLN A 59 2.01 -20.57 35.83
C GLN A 59 0.75 -21.03 35.11
N ARG A 60 -0.23 -21.54 35.86
CA ARG A 60 -1.52 -21.95 35.29
C ARG A 60 -2.28 -20.72 34.81
N ILE A 61 -2.84 -20.78 33.60
CA ILE A 61 -3.55 -19.67 32.97
C ILE A 61 -4.98 -20.10 32.65
N ALA A 62 -5.99 -19.44 33.19
CA ALA A 62 -7.37 -19.72 32.83
C ALA A 62 -7.67 -19.29 31.39
N VAL A 63 -8.53 -20.04 30.71
CA VAL A 63 -8.94 -19.74 29.33
C VAL A 63 -10.46 -19.73 29.18
N TRP A 64 -10.95 -19.09 28.12
CA TRP A 64 -12.37 -18.84 27.90
C TRP A 64 -13.10 -20.02 27.26
N ASN A 65 -12.37 -20.87 26.54
CA ASN A 65 -12.85 -22.09 25.92
C ASN A 65 -11.97 -23.27 26.34
N GLU A 66 -12.47 -24.48 26.15
CA GLU A 66 -11.73 -25.70 26.44
C GLU A 66 -10.40 -25.72 25.68
N ASN A 67 -9.31 -25.91 26.43
CA ASN A 67 -7.97 -26.09 25.91
C ASN A 67 -7.93 -27.36 25.05
N PRO A 68 -7.67 -27.26 23.73
CA PRO A 68 -7.67 -28.42 22.84
C PRO A 68 -6.58 -29.45 23.18
N TYR A 69 -5.54 -29.05 23.92
CA TYR A 69 -4.43 -29.93 24.29
C TYR A 69 -4.74 -30.81 25.50
N ASN A 70 -5.56 -30.34 26.44
CA ASN A 70 -5.78 -31.02 27.72
C ASN A 70 -7.25 -31.19 28.13
N GLY A 71 -8.20 -30.62 27.37
CA GLY A 71 -9.64 -30.72 27.61
C GLY A 71 -10.14 -29.89 28.79
N LYS A 72 -9.39 -28.88 29.23
CA LYS A 72 -9.69 -28.10 30.44
C LYS A 72 -9.82 -26.62 30.14
N MET A 73 -10.46 -25.87 31.04
CA MET A 73 -10.58 -24.41 30.94
C MET A 73 -9.32 -23.66 31.41
N TYR A 74 -8.14 -24.27 31.27
CA TYR A 74 -6.86 -23.64 31.59
C TYR A 74 -5.68 -24.26 30.84
N PHE A 75 -4.62 -23.47 30.71
CA PHE A 75 -3.29 -23.93 30.40
C PHE A 75 -2.55 -24.37 31.67
N GLU A 76 -1.90 -25.54 31.67
CA GLU A 76 -1.09 -26.04 32.79
C GLU A 76 0.36 -25.52 32.75
N VAL A 77 0.95 -25.42 33.93
CA VAL A 77 2.38 -25.09 34.07
C VAL A 77 3.22 -26.13 33.33
N GLY A 78 4.14 -25.67 32.50
CA GLY A 78 5.11 -26.53 31.81
C GLY A 78 4.55 -27.27 30.60
N GLU A 79 3.31 -27.03 30.17
CA GLU A 79 2.78 -27.62 28.95
C GLU A 79 3.30 -26.87 27.70
N THR A 80 3.49 -27.59 26.59
CA THR A 80 3.80 -26.95 25.30
C THR A 80 2.50 -26.53 24.63
N VAL A 81 2.35 -25.23 24.39
CA VAL A 81 1.20 -24.63 23.71
C VAL A 81 1.65 -24.07 22.37
N ILE A 82 0.93 -24.40 21.30
CA ILE A 82 1.13 -23.83 19.97
C ILE A 82 -0.04 -22.88 19.66
N GLY A 83 0.28 -21.71 19.14
CA GLY A 83 -0.64 -20.62 18.83
C GLY A 83 -0.64 -19.51 19.88
N MET A 84 -0.74 -18.27 19.41
CA MET A 84 -0.80 -17.10 20.29
C MET A 84 -2.06 -17.13 21.18
N PRO A 85 -1.95 -16.91 22.50
CA PRO A 85 -3.10 -16.96 23.40
C PRO A 85 -4.14 -15.86 23.11
N TYR A 86 -5.42 -16.23 23.21
CA TYR A 86 -6.53 -15.28 23.11
C TYR A 86 -6.61 -14.43 24.38
N THR A 87 -6.45 -13.12 24.24
CA THR A 87 -6.54 -12.04 25.25
C THR A 87 -6.55 -12.50 26.72
N LEU A 88 -5.38 -12.46 27.38
CA LEU A 88 -5.20 -12.77 28.81
C LEU A 88 -4.95 -11.49 29.62
N PHE A 89 -5.77 -11.21 30.64
CA PHE A 89 -5.73 -9.92 31.32
C PHE A 89 -4.44 -9.69 32.11
N SER A 90 -3.86 -8.49 32.00
CA SER A 90 -2.60 -8.13 32.66
C SER A 90 -2.64 -8.19 34.19
N TRP A 91 -3.83 -8.10 34.81
CA TRP A 91 -4.00 -8.23 36.28
C TRP A 91 -4.19 -9.68 36.75
N GLU A 92 -4.33 -10.66 35.84
CA GLU A 92 -4.36 -12.09 36.18
C GLU A 92 -2.95 -12.71 36.18
N LEU A 93 -1.92 -11.91 35.89
CA LEU A 93 -0.55 -12.37 35.65
C LEU A 93 0.43 -11.59 36.54
N ASP A 94 1.25 -12.30 37.32
CA ASP A 94 2.37 -11.69 38.04
C ASP A 94 3.44 -11.33 36.99
N VAL A 95 3.73 -10.03 36.88
CA VAL A 95 4.37 -9.36 35.72
C VAL A 95 5.76 -9.92 35.36
N ASP A 96 6.38 -10.68 36.24
CA ASP A 96 7.75 -11.20 36.12
C ASP A 96 7.83 -12.66 35.64
N SER A 97 6.71 -13.34 35.38
CA SER A 97 6.72 -14.80 35.24
C SER A 97 6.61 -15.37 33.82
N LEU A 98 6.26 -14.62 32.77
CA LEU A 98 6.17 -15.15 31.40
C LEU A 98 6.72 -14.19 30.35
N LEU A 99 7.65 -14.71 29.53
CA LEU A 99 8.27 -14.20 28.30
C LEU A 99 8.13 -12.69 28.00
N SER A 100 9.26 -11.98 27.91
CA SER A 100 9.26 -10.55 27.60
C SER A 100 8.82 -10.26 26.16
N LEU A 101 8.30 -9.05 25.93
CA LEU A 101 7.97 -8.50 24.60
C LEU A 101 9.12 -8.63 23.60
N ASP A 102 10.34 -8.62 24.10
CA ASP A 102 11.55 -8.73 23.30
C ASP A 102 11.75 -10.15 22.74
N GLN A 103 11.38 -11.20 23.48
CA GLN A 103 11.45 -12.59 23.02
C GLN A 103 10.42 -12.92 21.94
N PHE A 104 9.28 -12.22 21.94
CA PHE A 104 8.26 -12.34 20.90
C PHE A 104 8.66 -11.53 19.65
N LYS A 105 9.17 -10.30 19.82
CA LYS A 105 9.71 -9.45 18.73
C LYS A 105 10.91 -10.07 18.00
N GLU A 106 11.70 -10.93 18.65
CA GLU A 106 12.79 -11.67 17.98
C GLU A 106 12.29 -12.76 17.01
N LYS A 107 11.07 -13.28 17.20
CA LYS A 107 10.53 -14.41 16.42
C LYS A 107 9.54 -14.01 15.33
N VAL A 108 8.77 -12.95 15.56
CA VAL A 108 7.87 -12.38 14.55
C VAL A 108 8.66 -11.25 13.91
N SER A 109 8.98 -11.37 12.61
CA SER A 109 9.78 -10.41 11.81
C SER A 109 9.56 -8.93 12.20
N GLU A 110 10.51 -8.04 11.91
CA GLU A 110 10.60 -6.59 12.24
C GLU A 110 9.31 -5.72 12.13
N ASN A 111 8.22 -6.25 11.56
CA ASN A 111 6.95 -5.60 11.25
C ASN A 111 5.78 -5.89 12.22
N TYR A 112 6.01 -6.41 13.44
CA TYR A 112 4.92 -6.55 14.43
C TYR A 112 4.52 -5.18 14.98
N SER A 113 3.24 -4.81 14.87
CA SER A 113 2.78 -3.50 15.32
C SER A 113 2.41 -3.53 16.80
N THR A 114 3.06 -2.66 17.59
CA THR A 114 2.71 -2.46 19.01
C THR A 114 1.38 -1.71 19.20
N THR A 115 0.65 -1.37 18.12
CA THR A 115 -0.50 -0.44 18.16
C THR A 115 -1.88 -1.10 17.99
N ALA A 116 -1.96 -2.41 17.74
CA ALA A 116 -3.24 -3.10 17.54
C ALA A 116 -4.03 -3.26 18.85
N TYR A 117 -4.69 -2.18 19.27
CA TYR A 117 -5.41 -2.05 20.52
C TYR A 117 -6.86 -2.57 20.41
N CYS A 118 -7.26 -3.50 21.27
CA CYS A 118 -8.63 -3.99 21.33
C CYS A 118 -9.44 -3.26 22.41
N ASN A 119 -10.26 -2.27 22.05
CA ASN A 119 -11.18 -1.54 22.94
C ASN A 119 -12.37 -2.38 23.45
N SER A 120 -12.38 -3.70 23.22
CA SER A 120 -13.45 -4.58 23.67
C SER A 120 -13.44 -4.91 25.15
N VAL A 121 -12.65 -4.18 25.92
CA VAL A 121 -12.53 -4.31 27.36
C VAL A 121 -12.68 -2.91 27.94
N GLY A 122 -13.61 -2.69 28.88
CA GLY A 122 -13.98 -1.34 29.34
C GLY A 122 -12.80 -0.54 29.90
N ALA A 123 -12.92 0.80 29.99
CA ALA A 123 -11.83 1.74 30.27
C ALA A 123 -11.01 1.52 31.57
N THR A 124 -11.42 0.61 32.46
CA THR A 124 -10.66 0.17 33.64
C THR A 124 -9.89 -1.14 33.43
N ARG A 125 -9.90 -1.67 32.20
CA ARG A 125 -9.38 -2.98 31.85
C ARG A 125 -8.46 -2.86 30.64
N THR A 126 -7.17 -2.75 30.91
CA THR A 126 -6.11 -2.84 29.90
C THR A 126 -6.18 -4.19 29.19
N GLY A 127 -6.14 -4.16 27.86
CA GLY A 127 -5.84 -5.34 27.04
C GLY A 127 -4.46 -5.90 27.41
N PRO A 128 -4.14 -7.11 26.94
CA PRO A 128 -3.00 -7.86 27.45
C PRO A 128 -1.69 -7.14 27.15
N ALA A 129 -0.70 -7.30 28.02
CA ALA A 129 0.69 -7.11 27.63
C ALA A 129 1.09 -8.13 26.54
N PHE A 130 0.42 -9.31 26.47
CA PHE A 130 0.64 -10.39 25.50
C PHE A 130 -0.66 -11.19 25.20
N GLY A 131 -1.20 -11.09 23.96
CA GLY A 131 -2.39 -11.82 23.47
C GLY A 131 -3.22 -11.02 22.44
N SER A 132 -3.97 -11.68 21.56
CA SER A 132 -4.77 -11.03 20.51
C SER A 132 -6.21 -11.56 20.44
N CYS A 133 -7.15 -10.77 19.90
CA CYS A 133 -8.49 -11.23 19.53
C CYS A 133 -8.62 -11.33 18.00
N CYS A 134 -9.75 -11.86 17.49
CA CYS A 134 -9.98 -12.03 16.03
C CYS A 134 -9.66 -10.79 15.19
N ALA A 135 -10.10 -9.59 15.61
CA ALA A 135 -9.82 -8.35 14.87
C ALA A 135 -8.35 -7.92 14.95
N THR A 136 -7.70 -8.05 16.12
CA THR A 136 -6.28 -7.77 16.28
C THR A 136 -5.43 -8.73 15.45
N PHE A 137 -5.79 -10.01 15.41
CA PHE A 137 -5.12 -11.01 14.58
C PHE A 137 -5.13 -10.62 13.10
N VAL A 138 -6.31 -10.33 12.55
CA VAL A 138 -6.43 -9.90 11.14
C VAL A 138 -5.69 -8.58 10.91
N SER A 139 -5.67 -7.68 11.90
CA SER A 139 -4.92 -6.44 11.81
C SER A 139 -3.43 -6.67 11.62
N GLU A 140 -2.83 -7.58 12.39
CA GLU A 140 -1.42 -7.93 12.27
C GLU A 140 -1.11 -8.58 10.92
N VAL A 141 -1.98 -9.48 10.44
CA VAL A 141 -1.84 -10.08 9.10
C VAL A 141 -1.74 -8.98 8.03
N PHE A 142 -2.55 -7.93 8.14
CA PHE A 142 -2.58 -6.78 7.24
C PHE A 142 -1.46 -5.75 7.47
N GLY A 143 -0.49 -6.02 8.36
CA GLY A 143 0.65 -5.12 8.64
C GLY A 143 0.45 -4.18 9.83
N GLY A 144 -0.54 -4.44 10.69
CA GLY A 144 -0.61 -3.89 12.05
C GLY A 144 -1.34 -2.56 12.23
N ASP A 145 -1.59 -1.80 11.16
CA ASP A 145 -2.34 -0.53 11.23
C ASP A 145 -3.84 -0.64 10.88
N PHE A 146 -4.26 -1.82 10.43
CA PHE A 146 -5.61 -2.03 9.89
C PHE A 146 -6.74 -1.72 10.90
N MET A 147 -6.49 -1.88 12.21
CA MET A 147 -7.42 -1.53 13.29
C MET A 147 -7.03 -0.27 14.08
N ASN A 148 -6.05 0.51 13.62
CA ASN A 148 -5.54 1.67 14.34
C ASN A 148 -6.64 2.75 14.48
N GLY A 149 -7.08 3.01 15.72
CA GLY A 149 -8.14 3.97 16.06
C GLY A 149 -9.58 3.42 16.06
N ALA A 150 -9.81 2.14 15.71
CA ALA A 150 -11.14 1.52 15.69
C ALA A 150 -11.48 0.82 17.02
N ASN A 151 -12.78 0.72 17.36
CA ASN A 151 -13.25 -0.04 18.50
C ASN A 151 -13.85 -1.41 18.09
N PRO A 152 -13.10 -2.51 18.20
CA PRO A 152 -13.56 -3.83 17.72
C PRO A 152 -14.81 -4.39 18.41
N ARG A 153 -15.26 -3.84 19.56
CA ARG A 153 -16.49 -4.29 20.26
C ARG A 153 -17.75 -3.53 19.87
N TYR A 154 -17.58 -2.25 19.52
CA TYR A 154 -18.69 -1.32 19.30
C TYR A 154 -18.86 -1.00 17.82
N ASP A 155 -17.76 -1.04 17.06
CA ASP A 155 -17.79 -0.80 15.63
C ASP A 155 -17.96 -2.11 14.85
N GLY A 156 -17.61 -3.26 15.42
CA GLY A 156 -17.64 -4.56 14.73
C GLY A 156 -16.86 -4.50 13.41
N VAL A 157 -17.43 -5.03 12.33
CA VAL A 157 -16.95 -4.82 10.95
C VAL A 157 -16.95 -3.34 10.54
N GLY A 158 -17.70 -2.47 11.21
CA GLY A 158 -17.68 -1.02 11.01
C GLY A 158 -16.34 -0.35 11.35
N GLY A 159 -15.46 -0.97 12.14
CA GLY A 159 -14.07 -0.49 12.30
C GLY A 159 -13.22 -0.80 11.06
N ILE A 160 -13.48 -1.96 10.47
CA ILE A 160 -12.80 -2.54 9.31
C ILE A 160 -13.28 -1.88 8.00
N GLN A 161 -14.58 -1.58 7.88
CA GLN A 161 -15.19 -0.83 6.76
C GLN A 161 -14.63 0.59 6.62
N ASN A 162 -14.14 1.16 7.72
CA ASN A 162 -13.57 2.50 7.77
C ASN A 162 -12.03 2.47 7.72
N SER A 163 -11.40 1.30 7.64
CA SER A 163 -9.95 1.16 7.57
C SER A 163 -9.43 1.64 6.21
N PRO A 164 -8.42 2.52 6.15
CA PRO A 164 -7.82 2.94 4.89
C PRO A 164 -7.00 1.82 4.19
N TYR A 165 -6.77 0.70 4.88
CA TYR A 165 -5.93 -0.41 4.44
C TYR A 165 -6.71 -1.57 3.79
N GLY A 166 -8.04 -1.50 3.73
CA GLY A 166 -8.83 -2.53 3.07
C GLY A 166 -10.15 -2.04 2.48
N ILE A 167 -10.62 -2.77 1.47
CA ILE A 167 -11.91 -2.51 0.81
C ILE A 167 -12.90 -3.57 1.28
N THR A 168 -14.03 -3.11 1.81
CA THR A 168 -15.05 -4.01 2.38
C THR A 168 -16.27 -4.14 1.46
N TYR A 169 -16.67 -5.39 1.24
CA TYR A 169 -17.83 -5.79 0.44
C TYR A 169 -18.80 -6.58 1.32
N SER A 170 -20.09 -6.33 1.17
CA SER A 170 -21.15 -7.03 1.90
C SER A 170 -21.95 -7.94 0.98
N ASN A 171 -22.54 -9.00 1.54
CA ASN A 171 -23.29 -10.04 0.83
C ASN A 171 -22.44 -10.81 -0.19
N VAL A 172 -21.18 -11.07 0.12
CA VAL A 172 -20.26 -11.82 -0.74
C VAL A 172 -20.50 -13.32 -0.58
N LEU A 173 -20.67 -14.02 -1.71
CA LEU A 173 -20.87 -15.47 -1.74
C LEU A 173 -19.55 -16.22 -1.56
N LEU A 174 -19.60 -17.48 -1.12
CA LEU A 174 -18.41 -18.33 -1.01
C LEU A 174 -17.63 -18.43 -2.33
N SER A 175 -18.33 -18.45 -3.47
CA SER A 175 -17.73 -18.50 -4.81
C SER A 175 -16.89 -17.28 -5.17
N GLU A 176 -17.02 -16.19 -4.42
CA GLU A 176 -16.33 -14.92 -4.66
C GLU A 176 -15.24 -14.63 -3.62
N ILE A 177 -15.09 -15.47 -2.59
CA ILE A 177 -14.02 -15.39 -1.60
C ILE A 177 -12.70 -15.87 -2.22
N ARG A 178 -11.59 -15.19 -1.90
CA ARG A 178 -10.24 -15.47 -2.42
C ARG A 178 -9.23 -15.65 -1.28
N PRO A 179 -8.10 -16.34 -1.51
CA PRO A 179 -6.95 -16.22 -0.61
C PRO A 179 -6.57 -14.75 -0.40
N GLY A 180 -6.25 -14.38 0.85
CA GLY A 180 -5.96 -13.01 1.26
C GLY A 180 -7.17 -12.26 1.82
N ASP A 181 -8.40 -12.74 1.57
CA ASP A 181 -9.62 -12.12 2.07
C ASP A 181 -9.74 -12.30 3.60
N ALA A 182 -10.06 -11.23 4.32
CA ALA A 182 -10.59 -11.32 5.67
C ALA A 182 -12.11 -11.40 5.60
N VAL A 183 -12.71 -12.40 6.23
CA VAL A 183 -14.15 -12.67 6.13
C VAL A 183 -14.79 -12.60 7.51
N SER A 184 -15.88 -11.85 7.62
CA SER A 184 -16.61 -11.68 8.87
C SER A 184 -18.03 -12.22 8.75
N ASN A 185 -18.56 -12.67 9.90
CA ASN A 185 -19.96 -13.03 10.00
C ASN A 185 -20.89 -11.81 9.87
N THR A 186 -22.18 -12.04 9.55
CA THR A 186 -23.20 -11.00 9.32
C THR A 186 -23.38 -10.04 10.49
N THR A 187 -23.17 -10.50 11.72
CA THR A 187 -23.26 -9.67 12.94
C THR A 187 -22.00 -8.85 13.19
N GLY A 188 -20.93 -9.08 12.43
CA GLY A 188 -19.64 -8.43 12.59
C GLY A 188 -18.91 -8.76 13.90
N SER A 189 -19.27 -9.88 14.53
CA SER A 189 -18.77 -10.28 15.85
C SER A 189 -17.57 -11.21 15.78
N HIS A 190 -17.27 -11.77 14.61
CA HIS A 190 -16.12 -12.64 14.39
C HIS A 190 -15.57 -12.46 12.99
N ILE A 191 -14.25 -12.37 12.88
CA ILE A 191 -13.52 -12.25 11.62
C ILE A 191 -12.38 -13.26 11.55
N ILE A 192 -12.20 -13.82 10.37
CA ILE A 192 -11.17 -14.81 10.04
C ILE A 192 -10.41 -14.36 8.80
N TRP A 193 -9.19 -14.86 8.61
CA TRP A 193 -8.42 -14.62 7.40
C TRP A 193 -8.32 -15.89 6.55
N VAL A 194 -8.49 -15.77 5.23
CA VAL A 194 -8.44 -16.90 4.31
C VAL A 194 -7.03 -16.99 3.74
N GLY A 195 -6.33 -18.08 4.06
CA GLY A 195 -4.98 -18.30 3.56
C GLY A 195 -4.88 -19.26 2.37
N ASP A 196 -5.89 -20.10 2.12
CA ASP A 196 -5.92 -20.91 0.90
C ASP A 196 -7.34 -21.37 0.56
N ILE A 197 -7.57 -21.67 -0.71
CA ILE A 197 -8.84 -22.22 -1.22
C ILE A 197 -8.53 -23.31 -2.24
N SER A 198 -8.86 -24.56 -1.90
CA SER A 198 -8.79 -25.72 -2.81
C SER A 198 -10.15 -26.04 -3.43
N ASP A 199 -10.25 -27.09 -4.25
CA ASP A 199 -11.53 -27.55 -4.80
C ASP A 199 -12.53 -27.98 -3.72
N THR A 200 -12.04 -28.48 -2.57
CA THR A 200 -12.88 -29.10 -1.54
C THR A 200 -12.85 -28.37 -0.19
N THR A 201 -11.81 -27.59 0.08
CA THR A 201 -11.57 -26.96 1.38
C THR A 201 -11.21 -25.49 1.27
N ILE A 202 -11.35 -24.79 2.39
CA ILE A 202 -10.89 -23.42 2.62
C ILE A 202 -9.99 -23.49 3.84
N THR A 203 -8.75 -23.04 3.70
CA THR A 203 -7.82 -22.92 4.82
C THR A 203 -7.94 -21.51 5.40
N ILE A 204 -8.32 -21.45 6.67
CA ILE A 204 -8.50 -20.19 7.39
C ILE A 204 -7.53 -20.10 8.55
N TYR A 205 -7.20 -18.87 8.92
CA TYR A 205 -6.44 -18.52 10.10
C TYR A 205 -7.34 -17.66 10.98
N GLU A 206 -7.45 -18.05 12.25
CA GLU A 206 -8.37 -17.40 13.17
C GLU A 206 -7.76 -17.27 14.56
N GLN A 207 -8.27 -16.29 15.29
CA GLN A 207 -8.04 -16.12 16.72
C GLN A 207 -9.38 -16.27 17.43
N THR A 208 -9.71 -17.52 17.77
CA THR A 208 -10.85 -17.90 18.61
C THR A 208 -10.28 -18.49 19.90
N PRO A 209 -10.85 -18.24 21.09
CA PRO A 209 -10.29 -18.82 22.31
C PRO A 209 -10.16 -20.36 22.20
N PRO A 210 -9.07 -20.93 22.73
CA PRO A 210 -8.10 -20.29 23.63
C PRO A 210 -6.81 -19.77 22.96
N VAL A 211 -6.53 -20.14 21.70
CA VAL A 211 -5.31 -19.75 20.96
C VAL A 211 -5.60 -19.47 19.48
N ALA A 212 -4.69 -18.76 18.83
CA ALA A 212 -4.62 -18.66 17.37
C ALA A 212 -4.49 -20.05 16.75
N ARG A 213 -5.15 -20.28 15.62
CA ARG A 213 -5.08 -21.58 14.94
C ARG A 213 -5.32 -21.46 13.44
N LYS A 214 -4.78 -22.43 12.73
CA LYS A 214 -5.09 -22.75 11.33
C LYS A 214 -6.19 -23.82 11.29
N VAL A 215 -7.24 -23.61 10.51
CA VAL A 215 -8.40 -24.52 10.40
C VAL A 215 -8.72 -24.77 8.94
N GLU A 216 -9.01 -26.02 8.60
CA GLU A 216 -9.54 -26.39 7.29
C GLU A 216 -11.06 -26.56 7.38
N ILE A 217 -11.80 -25.78 6.59
CA ILE A 217 -13.25 -25.84 6.49
C ILE A 217 -13.61 -26.52 5.16
N SER A 218 -14.54 -27.46 5.19
CA SER A 218 -15.12 -28.03 3.97
C SER A 218 -15.91 -26.96 3.20
N LYS A 219 -15.76 -26.88 1.88
CA LYS A 219 -16.61 -26.03 1.03
C LYS A 219 -18.09 -26.44 1.03
N SER A 220 -18.40 -27.65 1.52
CA SER A 220 -19.78 -28.05 1.79
C SER A 220 -20.42 -27.28 2.95
N SER A 221 -19.65 -26.55 3.75
CA SER A 221 -20.13 -25.63 4.79
C SER A 221 -20.66 -24.34 4.16
N VAL A 222 -21.61 -24.47 3.25
CA VAL A 222 -22.28 -23.40 2.52
C VAL A 222 -23.78 -23.48 2.79
N ASP A 223 -24.42 -22.34 3.04
CA ASP A 223 -25.87 -22.31 3.19
C ASP A 223 -26.61 -22.43 1.85
N SER A 224 -27.94 -22.52 1.89
CA SER A 224 -28.76 -22.61 0.69
C SER A 224 -28.69 -21.38 -0.22
N SER A 225 -28.18 -20.26 0.28
CA SER A 225 -28.04 -19.00 -0.44
C SER A 225 -26.65 -18.84 -1.07
N GLY A 226 -25.70 -19.74 -0.77
CA GLY A 226 -24.34 -19.71 -1.28
C GLY A 226 -23.31 -19.03 -0.36
N TYR A 227 -23.69 -18.70 0.88
CA TYR A 227 -22.77 -18.09 1.84
C TYR A 227 -21.97 -19.12 2.63
N LEU A 228 -20.72 -18.79 2.95
CA LEU A 228 -19.92 -19.59 3.86
C LEU A 228 -20.57 -19.62 5.26
N THR A 229 -20.69 -20.81 5.85
CA THR A 229 -21.15 -20.98 7.23
C THR A 229 -20.04 -21.53 8.10
N TYR A 230 -19.76 -20.87 9.21
CA TYR A 230 -18.73 -21.29 10.16
C TYR A 230 -19.10 -20.89 11.60
N ASN A 231 -18.87 -21.76 12.60
CA ASN A 231 -19.24 -21.51 14.00
C ASN A 231 -20.64 -20.88 14.19
N GLU A 232 -21.66 -21.47 13.55
CA GLU A 232 -23.07 -21.03 13.60
C GLU A 232 -23.36 -19.64 12.96
N GLY A 233 -22.37 -19.01 12.32
CA GLY A 233 -22.50 -17.73 11.63
C GLY A 233 -22.49 -17.85 10.10
N ILE A 234 -23.15 -16.90 9.44
CA ILE A 234 -23.08 -16.68 7.99
C ILE A 234 -21.99 -15.64 7.72
N TYR A 235 -20.98 -16.00 6.91
CA TYR A 235 -19.81 -15.19 6.58
C TYR A 235 -20.00 -14.61 5.20
N ASN A 236 -20.47 -13.36 5.16
CA ASN A 236 -20.86 -12.68 3.94
C ASN A 236 -20.32 -11.25 3.85
N ILE A 237 -19.43 -10.85 4.77
CA ILE A 237 -18.74 -9.57 4.69
C ILE A 237 -17.26 -9.87 4.46
N VAL A 238 -16.70 -9.37 3.37
CA VAL A 238 -15.31 -9.59 2.99
C VAL A 238 -14.58 -8.26 3.00
N THR A 239 -13.44 -8.22 3.67
CA THR A 239 -12.48 -7.13 3.57
C THR A 239 -11.21 -7.62 2.91
N ARG A 240 -10.85 -6.99 1.81
CA ARG A 240 -9.63 -7.29 1.06
C ARG A 240 -8.56 -6.27 1.40
N SER A 241 -7.32 -6.73 1.57
CA SER A 241 -6.18 -5.80 1.63
C SER A 241 -6.19 -4.94 0.38
N ARG A 242 -6.05 -3.64 0.53
CA ARG A 242 -6.05 -2.73 -0.63
C ARG A 242 -4.96 -3.12 -1.63
N ALA A 243 -3.78 -3.49 -1.12
CA ALA A 243 -2.65 -3.98 -1.90
C ALA A 243 -2.91 -5.32 -2.64
N LEU A 244 -3.94 -6.09 -2.25
CA LEU A 244 -4.41 -7.29 -2.97
C LEU A 244 -5.69 -7.06 -3.79
N ALA A 245 -6.43 -5.98 -3.50
CA ALA A 245 -7.70 -5.64 -4.15
C ALA A 245 -7.51 -4.73 -5.36
N GLU A 246 -6.47 -3.90 -5.33
CA GLU A 246 -6.05 -2.98 -6.40
C GLU A 246 -5.39 -3.69 -7.58
N THR A 247 -4.99 -4.95 -7.37
CA THR A 247 -4.25 -5.79 -8.32
C THR A 247 -5.12 -6.85 -8.98
N GLY A 248 -6.43 -6.81 -8.74
CA GLY A 248 -7.42 -7.61 -9.46
C GLY A 248 -7.39 -7.28 -10.95
N GLU A 249 -6.59 -8.06 -11.69
CA GLU A 249 -6.11 -7.94 -13.08
C GLU A 249 -4.74 -7.23 -13.22
N ASP A 250 -3.88 -7.83 -14.05
CA ASP A 250 -2.45 -7.60 -14.30
C ASP A 250 -2.04 -6.14 -14.63
N TYR A 251 -2.17 -5.19 -13.70
CA TYR A 251 -1.80 -3.79 -13.97
C TYR A 251 -0.74 -3.27 -13.01
N GLU A 252 0.46 -3.02 -13.57
CA GLU A 252 1.59 -2.44 -12.85
C GLU A 252 1.19 -1.08 -12.23
N ALA A 253 1.35 -0.98 -10.90
CA ALA A 253 1.16 0.25 -10.15
C ALA A 253 2.16 1.32 -10.62
N SER A 254 1.73 2.58 -10.63
CA SER A 254 2.56 3.71 -11.00
C SER A 254 2.95 4.52 -9.77
N ASN A 255 4.26 4.59 -9.50
CA ASN A 255 4.83 5.44 -8.47
C ASN A 255 5.07 6.88 -8.96
N LYS A 256 4.53 7.25 -10.13
CA LYS A 256 4.67 8.60 -10.71
C LYS A 256 4.06 9.68 -9.81
N TYR A 257 2.98 9.37 -9.10
CA TYR A 257 2.34 10.28 -8.16
C TYR A 257 2.04 9.55 -6.85
N SER A 258 2.30 10.21 -5.73
CA SER A 258 1.96 9.69 -4.40
C SER A 258 0.45 9.77 -4.15
N VAL A 259 -0.12 8.66 -3.68
CA VAL A 259 -1.52 8.52 -3.26
C VAL A 259 -1.61 8.46 -1.73
N PRO A 260 -2.76 8.79 -1.09
CA PRO A 260 -4.04 9.18 -1.69
C PRO A 260 -4.08 10.61 -2.21
N ILE A 261 -4.82 10.85 -3.30
CA ILE A 261 -5.00 12.16 -3.93
C ILE A 261 -6.48 12.54 -3.91
N LYS A 262 -6.81 13.68 -3.30
CA LYS A 262 -8.14 14.27 -3.41
C LYS A 262 -8.29 15.01 -4.73
N ALA A 263 -9.37 14.77 -5.47
CA ALA A 263 -9.57 15.41 -6.77
C ALA A 263 -11.05 15.59 -7.11
N TYR A 264 -11.33 16.64 -7.89
CA TYR A 264 -12.58 16.76 -8.65
C TYR A 264 -12.29 16.40 -10.10
N THR A 265 -13.29 15.90 -10.83
CA THR A 265 -13.16 15.62 -12.27
C THR A 265 -12.78 16.88 -13.04
N ILE A 266 -12.07 16.80 -14.17
CA ILE A 266 -11.74 17.95 -15.03
C ILE A 266 -12.97 18.44 -15.81
N ASN A 267 -13.80 17.50 -16.26
CA ASN A 267 -15.01 17.77 -17.02
C ASN A 267 -16.25 17.81 -16.14
N THR A 268 -17.23 18.62 -16.53
CA THR A 268 -18.54 18.71 -15.86
C THR A 268 -19.44 17.55 -16.25
N GLY A 269 -20.49 17.32 -15.47
CA GLY A 269 -21.45 16.22 -15.67
C GLY A 269 -21.14 14.96 -14.87
N LYS A 270 -21.45 13.80 -15.45
CA LYS A 270 -21.35 12.49 -14.78
C LYS A 270 -20.27 11.64 -15.42
N THR A 271 -19.44 11.02 -14.61
CA THR A 271 -18.39 10.09 -15.03
C THR A 271 -18.81 8.66 -14.72
N LEU A 272 -18.68 7.77 -15.71
CA LEU A 272 -18.92 6.34 -15.52
C LEU A 272 -17.79 5.73 -14.70
N VAL A 273 -18.15 4.85 -13.78
CA VAL A 273 -17.22 4.10 -12.93
C VAL A 273 -17.31 2.63 -13.30
N TYR A 274 -16.17 1.95 -13.32
CA TYR A 274 -16.07 0.55 -13.72
C TYR A 274 -15.76 -0.35 -12.52
N SER A 275 -16.21 -1.61 -12.58
CA SER A 275 -15.97 -2.61 -11.52
C SER A 275 -14.51 -3.08 -11.47
N SER A 276 -13.82 -3.00 -12.61
CA SER A 276 -12.40 -3.28 -12.81
C SER A 276 -11.89 -2.36 -13.93
N VAL A 277 -10.58 -2.32 -14.16
CA VAL A 277 -10.00 -1.71 -15.37
C VAL A 277 -10.65 -2.33 -16.60
N GLU A 278 -11.20 -1.50 -17.49
CA GLU A 278 -11.91 -1.95 -18.71
C GLU A 278 -13.09 -2.90 -18.47
N GLY A 279 -13.57 -3.00 -17.22
CA GLY A 279 -14.63 -3.92 -16.83
C GLY A 279 -16.05 -3.44 -17.14
N ASN A 280 -17.01 -3.95 -16.38
CA ASN A 280 -18.40 -3.54 -16.52
C ASN A 280 -18.65 -2.20 -15.81
N VAL A 281 -19.53 -1.39 -16.39
CA VAL A 281 -19.96 -0.12 -15.80
C VAL A 281 -20.81 -0.37 -14.56
N LYS A 282 -20.48 0.30 -13.46
CA LYS A 282 -21.26 0.29 -12.21
C LYS A 282 -22.52 1.15 -12.32
N ALA A 283 -23.50 0.87 -11.47
CA ALA A 283 -24.72 1.67 -11.40
C ALA A 283 -24.44 3.11 -10.94
N ASN A 284 -23.62 3.24 -9.89
CA ASN A 284 -23.19 4.51 -9.31
C ASN A 284 -22.18 5.23 -10.22
N LYS A 285 -22.19 6.56 -10.16
CA LYS A 285 -21.39 7.45 -11.02
C LYS A 285 -20.75 8.52 -10.14
N ILE A 286 -19.62 9.03 -10.60
CA ILE A 286 -18.99 10.22 -10.02
C ILE A 286 -19.66 11.45 -10.64
N TYR A 287 -20.13 12.36 -9.80
CA TYR A 287 -20.60 13.67 -10.20
C TYR A 287 -19.45 14.68 -10.19
N ASP A 288 -19.54 15.69 -11.05
CA ASP A 288 -18.57 16.76 -11.17
C ASP A 288 -18.42 17.65 -9.91
N THR A 289 -19.33 17.49 -8.96
CA THR A 289 -19.30 18.11 -7.62
C THR A 289 -18.63 17.24 -6.55
N ASP A 290 -18.30 15.99 -6.86
CA ASP A 290 -17.81 15.02 -5.88
C ASP A 290 -16.31 15.21 -5.63
N LEU A 291 -15.95 15.40 -4.35
CA LEU A 291 -14.56 15.33 -3.93
C LEU A 291 -14.17 13.86 -3.80
N CYS A 292 -13.55 13.35 -4.85
CA CYS A 292 -13.09 11.97 -4.92
C CYS A 292 -11.75 11.80 -4.22
N THR A 293 -11.44 10.56 -3.84
CA THR A 293 -10.11 10.15 -3.36
C THR A 293 -9.57 9.10 -4.31
N ILE A 294 -8.57 9.45 -5.09
CA ILE A 294 -7.78 8.52 -5.90
C ILE A 294 -6.79 7.85 -4.97
N ASP A 295 -6.71 6.54 -5.06
CA ASP A 295 -5.96 5.77 -4.10
C ASP A 295 -5.07 4.69 -4.68
N ALA A 296 -5.23 4.39 -5.96
CA ALA A 296 -4.26 3.66 -6.75
C ALA A 296 -4.16 4.29 -8.15
N ILE A 297 -2.97 4.30 -8.73
CA ILE A 297 -2.72 4.75 -10.10
C ILE A 297 -1.95 3.66 -10.80
N PHE A 298 -2.35 3.33 -12.02
CA PHE A 298 -1.77 2.26 -12.82
C PHE A 298 -1.06 2.82 -14.05
N THR A 299 0.01 2.16 -14.48
CA THR A 299 0.84 2.55 -15.64
C THR A 299 0.07 2.63 -16.97
N ASN A 300 -1.09 1.97 -17.06
CA ASN A 300 -1.98 1.97 -18.22
C ASN A 300 -2.97 3.18 -18.25
N GLY A 301 -2.78 4.16 -17.37
CA GLY A 301 -3.61 5.37 -17.30
C GLY A 301 -4.97 5.16 -16.66
N TRP A 302 -5.16 4.09 -15.88
CA TRP A 302 -6.31 3.91 -14.99
C TRP A 302 -5.96 4.28 -13.55
N CYS A 303 -6.99 4.56 -12.76
CA CYS A 303 -6.86 4.71 -11.32
C CYS A 303 -8.06 4.09 -10.60
N HIS A 304 -7.83 3.64 -9.36
CA HIS A 304 -8.90 3.33 -8.43
C HIS A 304 -9.27 4.59 -7.64
N VAL A 305 -10.57 4.79 -7.45
CA VAL A 305 -11.13 5.99 -6.87
C VAL A 305 -12.31 5.68 -5.97
N SER A 306 -12.35 6.34 -4.82
CA SER A 306 -13.47 6.37 -3.90
C SER A 306 -14.22 7.70 -3.98
N PHE A 307 -15.55 7.67 -3.97
CA PHE A 307 -16.40 8.85 -4.16
C PHE A 307 -17.67 8.81 -3.30
N PRO A 308 -18.18 9.98 -2.87
CA PRO A 308 -19.39 10.06 -2.03
C PRO A 308 -20.66 9.67 -2.80
N LEU A 309 -21.68 9.22 -2.06
CA LEU A 309 -23.03 8.99 -2.59
C LEU A 309 -24.01 10.03 -2.05
N ASP A 310 -24.96 10.47 -2.88
CA ASP A 310 -26.01 11.44 -2.49
C ASP A 310 -26.84 10.99 -1.28
N ALA A 311 -27.05 9.68 -1.14
CA ALA A 311 -27.79 9.08 -0.03
C ALA A 311 -26.97 8.96 1.28
N GLY A 312 -25.72 9.43 1.28
CA GLY A 312 -24.74 9.22 2.35
C GLY A 312 -23.90 7.95 2.12
N GLY A 313 -22.69 7.97 2.68
CA GLY A 313 -21.68 6.92 2.45
C GLY A 313 -20.83 7.19 1.21
N SER A 314 -20.11 6.15 0.77
CA SER A 314 -19.23 6.18 -0.40
C SER A 314 -19.33 4.89 -1.20
N ASP A 315 -18.97 4.96 -2.47
CA ASP A 315 -18.67 3.81 -3.32
C ASP A 315 -17.25 3.99 -3.91
N SER A 316 -16.73 2.95 -4.54
CA SER A 316 -15.42 2.99 -5.19
C SER A 316 -15.41 2.24 -6.52
N GLY A 317 -14.40 2.46 -7.34
CA GLY A 317 -14.18 1.70 -8.56
C GLY A 317 -13.10 2.30 -9.43
N TYR A 318 -13.11 1.96 -10.71
CA TYR A 318 -12.03 2.29 -11.63
C TYR A 318 -12.47 3.33 -12.65
N VAL A 319 -11.60 4.31 -12.92
CA VAL A 319 -11.76 5.29 -14.00
C VAL A 319 -10.41 5.58 -14.66
N LYS A 320 -10.42 6.22 -15.83
CA LYS A 320 -9.17 6.74 -16.43
C LYS A 320 -8.63 7.90 -15.60
N THR A 321 -7.32 7.97 -15.42
CA THR A 321 -6.63 9.10 -14.76
C THR A 321 -6.98 10.44 -15.40
N SER A 322 -7.17 10.45 -16.74
CA SER A 322 -7.60 11.59 -17.54
C SER A 322 -8.94 12.21 -17.11
N VAL A 323 -9.72 11.52 -16.28
CA VAL A 323 -10.89 12.11 -15.59
C VAL A 323 -10.47 13.23 -14.65
N PHE A 324 -9.28 13.14 -14.04
CA PHE A 324 -8.79 14.02 -12.99
C PHE A 324 -7.55 14.83 -13.38
N PHE A 325 -6.62 14.24 -14.13
CA PHE A 325 -5.37 14.86 -14.56
C PHE A 325 -4.76 14.11 -15.75
N ASP A 326 -3.86 14.76 -16.49
CA ASP A 326 -3.11 14.12 -17.57
C ASP A 326 -1.97 13.28 -16.99
N PHE A 327 -2.13 11.95 -17.01
CA PHE A 327 -1.14 11.02 -16.47
C PHE A 327 0.17 10.98 -17.26
N ASP A 328 0.14 11.26 -18.57
CA ASP A 328 1.32 11.13 -19.42
C ASP A 328 2.19 12.39 -19.37
N ARG A 329 1.67 13.51 -18.85
CA ARG A 329 2.42 14.77 -18.72
C ARG A 329 3.66 14.62 -17.83
N ASN A 330 4.77 15.25 -18.23
CA ASN A 330 5.95 15.36 -17.38
C ASN A 330 5.65 16.18 -16.13
N ILE A 331 6.19 15.71 -15.00
CA ILE A 331 5.99 16.36 -13.71
C ILE A 331 7.01 17.48 -13.58
N THR A 332 6.51 18.71 -13.43
CA THR A 332 7.35 19.85 -13.06
C THR A 332 7.21 20.12 -11.56
N LYS A 333 8.32 20.07 -10.82
CA LYS A 333 8.34 20.39 -9.38
C LYS A 333 8.45 21.90 -9.17
N ALA A 334 7.72 22.42 -8.19
CA ALA A 334 7.84 23.80 -7.78
C ALA A 334 7.59 23.95 -6.27
N LYS A 335 7.93 25.11 -5.72
CA LYS A 335 7.59 25.53 -4.36
C LYS A 335 6.75 26.79 -4.39
N SER A 336 5.73 26.87 -3.55
CA SER A 336 4.93 28.08 -3.43
C SER A 336 5.65 29.15 -2.61
N LYS A 337 5.78 30.39 -3.12
CA LYS A 337 6.40 31.51 -2.39
C LYS A 337 5.44 32.22 -1.43
N SER A 338 4.16 31.92 -1.54
CA SER A 338 3.05 32.53 -0.82
C SER A 338 1.93 31.51 -0.64
N GLN A 339 0.90 31.85 0.12
CA GLN A 339 -0.32 31.06 0.13
C GLN A 339 -1.15 31.39 -1.12
N ILE A 340 -1.54 30.39 -1.90
CA ILE A 340 -2.27 30.57 -3.17
C ILE A 340 -3.62 29.85 -3.07
N THR A 341 -4.73 30.57 -3.29
CA THR A 341 -6.07 29.97 -3.37
C THR A 341 -6.16 29.02 -4.57
N THR A 342 -6.76 27.86 -4.34
CA THR A 342 -6.98 26.83 -5.37
C THR A 342 -8.45 26.69 -5.70
N TYR A 343 -8.72 26.22 -6.92
CA TYR A 343 -10.04 26.12 -7.51
C TYR A 343 -10.31 24.71 -8.01
N ARG A 344 -11.58 24.33 -8.04
CA ARG A 344 -11.99 22.98 -8.47
C ARG A 344 -11.68 22.73 -9.94
N ARG A 345 -11.72 23.77 -10.77
CA ARG A 345 -11.59 23.71 -12.24
C ARG A 345 -10.81 24.92 -12.75
N SER A 346 -10.35 24.82 -14.00
CA SER A 346 -9.62 25.87 -14.73
C SER A 346 -10.42 27.14 -14.98
N ASN A 347 -11.74 27.13 -14.77
CA ASN A 347 -12.58 28.32 -14.87
C ASN A 347 -12.50 29.24 -13.64
N LEU A 348 -11.82 28.82 -12.57
CA LEU A 348 -11.57 29.61 -11.36
C LEU A 348 -12.84 30.10 -10.64
N VAL A 349 -13.97 29.42 -10.81
CA VAL A 349 -15.26 29.86 -10.24
C VAL A 349 -15.46 29.39 -8.80
N THR A 350 -15.10 28.14 -8.50
CA THR A 350 -15.37 27.53 -7.20
C THR A 350 -14.07 27.20 -6.49
N GLU A 351 -13.85 27.83 -5.34
CA GLU A 351 -12.69 27.55 -4.49
C GLU A 351 -12.71 26.11 -3.97
N SER A 352 -11.51 25.57 -3.79
CA SER A 352 -11.25 24.18 -3.39
C SER A 352 -10.35 24.10 -2.16
N GLY A 353 -9.65 25.18 -1.81
CA GLY A 353 -8.71 25.23 -0.69
C GLY A 353 -7.56 26.18 -1.02
N TYR A 354 -6.37 25.88 -0.53
CA TYR A 354 -5.17 26.65 -0.82
C TYR A 354 -3.92 25.76 -0.84
N VAL A 355 -2.91 26.20 -1.59
CA VAL A 355 -1.50 25.79 -1.44
C VAL A 355 -0.88 26.68 -0.37
N GLY A 356 -0.19 26.10 0.61
CA GLY A 356 0.50 26.81 1.68
C GLY A 356 1.80 27.47 1.20
N ASN A 357 2.24 28.49 1.95
CA ASN A 357 3.55 29.09 1.69
C ASN A 357 4.67 28.08 2.02
N GLY A 358 5.56 27.83 1.07
CA GLY A 358 6.65 26.88 1.17
C GLY A 358 6.30 25.44 0.77
N ASP A 359 5.03 25.17 0.43
CA ASP A 359 4.62 23.83 0.01
C ASP A 359 5.33 23.42 -1.27
N GLU A 360 5.84 22.18 -1.29
CA GLU A 360 6.26 21.49 -2.50
C GLU A 360 5.03 21.10 -3.31
N ILE A 361 5.01 21.50 -4.57
CA ILE A 361 3.92 21.27 -5.50
C ILE A 361 4.44 20.62 -6.78
N PHE A 362 3.55 19.91 -7.46
CA PHE A 362 3.81 19.34 -8.77
C PHE A 362 2.81 19.92 -9.76
N ILE A 363 3.29 20.50 -10.86
CA ILE A 363 2.44 20.98 -11.94
C ILE A 363 2.09 19.78 -12.82
N VAL A 364 0.78 19.50 -12.91
CA VAL A 364 0.25 18.28 -13.55
C VAL A 364 -0.68 18.57 -14.73
N GLY A 365 -0.93 19.85 -15.03
CA GLY A 365 -1.77 20.26 -16.15
C GLY A 365 -1.79 21.76 -16.33
N GLU A 366 -2.30 22.21 -17.47
CA GLU A 366 -2.39 23.62 -17.84
C GLU A 366 -3.62 23.85 -18.72
N SER A 367 -4.11 25.08 -18.69
CA SER A 367 -5.15 25.63 -19.54
C SER A 367 -4.85 27.11 -19.76
N ASP A 368 -5.59 27.76 -20.66
CA ASP A 368 -5.39 29.18 -20.99
C ASP A 368 -5.45 30.12 -19.77
N ASN A 369 -6.18 29.75 -18.70
CA ASN A 369 -6.42 30.61 -17.53
C ASN A 369 -5.82 30.10 -16.23
N ALA A 370 -5.36 28.84 -16.18
CA ALA A 370 -5.02 28.18 -14.94
C ALA A 370 -4.04 27.02 -15.14
N ILE A 371 -3.19 26.77 -14.16
CA ILE A 371 -2.39 25.55 -14.04
C ILE A 371 -3.01 24.61 -13.02
N GLN A 372 -2.93 23.31 -13.30
CA GLN A 372 -3.34 22.26 -12.40
C GLN A 372 -2.14 21.83 -11.56
N VAL A 373 -2.30 21.79 -10.25
CA VAL A 373 -1.25 21.49 -9.29
C VAL A 373 -1.68 20.38 -8.34
N LEU A 374 -0.75 19.48 -8.04
CA LEU A 374 -0.80 18.50 -6.96
C LEU A 374 0.00 19.05 -5.79
N TYR A 375 -0.59 19.10 -4.59
CA TYR A 375 0.02 19.68 -3.40
C TYR A 375 -0.37 18.91 -2.13
N PRO A 376 0.47 18.91 -1.08
CA PRO A 376 0.23 18.14 0.14
C PRO A 376 -0.93 18.70 0.96
N LEU A 377 -1.57 17.84 1.76
CA LEU A 377 -2.57 18.22 2.75
C LEU A 377 -2.04 18.03 4.17
N ILE A 378 -2.45 18.91 5.08
CA ILE A 378 -2.10 18.83 6.51
C ILE A 378 -2.54 17.50 7.14
N ALA A 379 -3.68 16.95 6.69
CA ALA A 379 -4.21 15.67 7.16
C ALA A 379 -3.52 14.44 6.54
N GLY A 380 -2.46 14.64 5.75
CA GLY A 380 -1.81 13.59 4.98
C GLY A 380 -2.42 13.41 3.58
N GLY A 381 -1.63 12.80 2.69
CA GLY A 381 -1.95 12.68 1.27
C GLY A 381 -1.85 14.01 0.53
N TYR A 382 -2.43 14.02 -0.68
CA TYR A 382 -2.32 15.14 -1.60
C TYR A 382 -3.68 15.57 -2.12
N LYS A 383 -3.71 16.72 -2.80
CA LYS A 383 -4.87 17.22 -3.52
C LYS A 383 -4.46 17.79 -4.86
N ILE A 384 -5.25 17.49 -5.89
CA ILE A 384 -5.17 18.15 -7.20
C ILE A 384 -6.21 19.25 -7.27
N SER A 385 -5.79 20.46 -7.61
CA SER A 385 -6.69 21.59 -7.88
C SER A 385 -6.00 22.59 -8.82
N TRP A 386 -6.71 23.64 -9.21
CA TRP A 386 -6.25 24.63 -10.17
C TRP A 386 -5.84 25.92 -9.48
N ILE A 387 -4.74 26.54 -9.89
CA ILE A 387 -4.39 27.90 -9.51
C ILE A 387 -4.43 28.82 -10.73
N PRO A 388 -4.78 30.10 -10.56
CA PRO A 388 -4.80 31.06 -11.66
C PRO A 388 -3.42 31.18 -12.34
N ILE A 389 -3.38 31.30 -13.65
CA ILE A 389 -2.13 31.34 -14.43
C ILE A 389 -1.24 32.54 -14.07
N ASP A 390 -1.83 33.68 -13.67
CA ASP A 390 -1.10 34.87 -13.23
C ASP A 390 -0.33 34.66 -11.91
N LYS A 391 -0.66 33.60 -11.16
CA LYS A 391 0.05 33.15 -9.96
C LYS A 391 1.29 32.30 -10.26
N LEU A 392 1.60 32.01 -11.52
CA LEU A 392 2.81 31.28 -11.88
C LEU A 392 4.09 31.97 -11.35
N SER A 393 4.11 33.30 -11.32
CA SER A 393 5.23 34.08 -10.76
C SER A 393 5.44 33.88 -9.25
N GLU A 394 4.39 33.46 -8.54
CA GLU A 394 4.40 33.12 -7.11
C GLU A 394 4.91 31.70 -6.86
N LEU A 395 5.22 30.94 -7.92
CA LEU A 395 5.89 29.66 -7.84
C LEU A 395 7.41 29.82 -8.05
N PHE A 396 8.18 29.05 -7.31
CA PHE A 396 9.59 28.81 -7.55
C PHE A 396 9.71 27.44 -8.22
N VAL A 397 9.95 27.40 -9.52
CA VAL A 397 10.10 26.12 -10.24
C VAL A 397 11.50 25.57 -9.94
N GLU A 398 11.55 24.42 -9.29
CA GLU A 398 12.81 23.69 -9.11
C GLU A 398 13.12 23.01 -10.44
N HIS A 399 14.12 23.54 -11.13
CA HIS A 399 14.69 22.90 -12.30
C HIS A 399 15.63 21.79 -11.83
N MET A 400 15.57 20.63 -12.49
CA MET A 400 16.59 19.61 -12.28
C MET A 400 17.86 20.05 -13.01
N PRO A 401 19.02 20.14 -12.33
CA PRO A 401 20.28 20.45 -12.98
C PRO A 401 20.53 19.50 -14.15
N GLY A 402 20.84 20.05 -15.33
CA GLY A 402 21.08 19.26 -16.53
C GLY A 402 19.84 18.80 -17.30
N ASP A 403 18.62 19.07 -16.82
CA ASP A 403 17.35 18.85 -17.55
C ASP A 403 17.04 20.02 -18.49
N ILE A 404 17.82 20.10 -19.55
CA ILE A 404 17.87 21.26 -20.45
C ILE A 404 16.61 21.33 -21.32
N ASN A 405 15.97 20.19 -21.58
CA ASN A 405 14.74 20.11 -22.34
C ASN A 405 13.46 20.07 -21.47
N GLY A 406 13.59 19.98 -20.14
CA GLY A 406 12.47 19.95 -19.19
C GLY A 406 11.67 18.65 -19.22
N ASP A 407 12.27 17.54 -19.67
CA ASP A 407 11.61 16.24 -19.77
C ASP A 407 11.67 15.40 -18.49
N GLY A 408 12.36 15.90 -17.47
CA GLY A 408 12.51 15.25 -16.17
C GLY A 408 13.58 14.15 -16.14
N VAL A 409 14.38 13.98 -17.21
CA VAL A 409 15.44 12.96 -17.28
C VAL A 409 16.73 13.54 -17.87
N VAL A 410 17.80 13.66 -17.08
CA VAL A 410 19.11 14.09 -17.59
C VAL A 410 19.74 13.01 -18.49
N ASN A 411 19.78 13.23 -19.80
CA ASN A 411 20.32 12.27 -20.75
C ASN A 411 20.93 12.94 -22.01
N THR A 412 21.29 12.13 -23.01
CA THR A 412 21.92 12.63 -24.26
C THR A 412 21.05 13.62 -25.06
N LYS A 413 19.74 13.67 -24.83
CA LYS A 413 18.84 14.66 -25.43
C LYS A 413 19.15 16.07 -24.91
N ASP A 414 19.42 16.22 -23.61
CA ASP A 414 19.81 17.49 -22.98
C ASP A 414 21.14 17.99 -23.52
N LEU A 415 22.11 17.08 -23.64
CA LEU A 415 23.41 17.36 -24.24
C LEU A 415 23.26 17.88 -25.68
N THR A 416 22.43 17.22 -26.49
CA THR A 416 22.16 17.64 -27.87
C THR A 416 21.47 19.00 -27.91
N ARG A 417 20.56 19.26 -26.98
CA ARG A 417 19.82 20.52 -26.91
C ARG A 417 20.71 21.69 -26.49
N LEU A 418 21.61 21.46 -25.53
CA LEU A 418 22.63 22.42 -25.13
C LEU A 418 23.59 22.74 -26.29
N MET A 419 24.01 21.74 -27.08
CA MET A 419 24.84 21.98 -28.27
C MET A 419 24.15 22.89 -29.29
N LYS A 420 22.86 22.66 -29.54
CA LYS A 420 22.06 23.48 -30.47
C LYS A 420 21.92 24.91 -29.97
N TYR A 421 21.60 25.07 -28.69
CA TYR A 421 21.50 26.38 -28.04
C TYR A 421 22.83 27.16 -28.14
N LEU A 422 23.96 26.53 -27.81
CA LEU A 422 25.29 27.14 -27.91
C LEU A 422 25.71 27.45 -29.35
N SER A 423 25.13 26.76 -30.33
CA SER A 423 25.36 27.00 -31.77
C SER A 423 24.46 28.09 -32.35
N GLY A 424 23.56 28.67 -31.54
CA GLY A 424 22.63 29.72 -31.97
C GLY A 424 21.41 29.22 -32.73
N GLU A 425 21.12 27.92 -32.68
CA GLU A 425 19.83 27.40 -33.17
C GLU A 425 18.70 27.83 -32.24
N GLU A 426 17.54 28.19 -32.81
CA GLU A 426 16.33 28.44 -32.01
C GLU A 426 15.78 27.12 -31.47
N VAL A 427 16.08 26.85 -30.20
CA VAL A 427 15.55 25.71 -29.43
C VAL A 427 15.07 26.20 -28.08
N ASP A 428 13.97 25.65 -27.58
CA ASP A 428 13.51 25.91 -26.22
C ASP A 428 14.48 25.28 -25.21
N VAL A 429 14.88 26.05 -24.19
CA VAL A 429 15.88 25.65 -23.20
C VAL A 429 15.42 26.09 -21.82
N VAL A 430 15.56 25.22 -20.82
CA VAL A 430 15.44 25.60 -19.42
C VAL A 430 16.77 26.24 -19.00
N SER A 431 16.86 27.57 -19.09
CA SER A 431 18.09 28.34 -18.85
C SER A 431 18.73 28.05 -17.51
N GLU A 432 17.90 27.86 -16.49
CA GLU A 432 18.30 27.61 -15.12
C GLU A 432 18.84 26.18 -14.93
N ALA A 433 18.42 25.22 -15.76
CA ALA A 433 18.97 23.86 -15.77
C ALA A 433 20.27 23.73 -16.59
N ALA A 434 20.59 24.74 -17.40
CA ALA A 434 21.70 24.68 -18.35
C ALA A 434 23.05 25.09 -17.76
N ASP A 435 23.08 25.85 -16.67
CA ASP A 435 24.30 26.20 -15.91
C ASP A 435 24.66 25.09 -14.91
N VAL A 436 24.96 23.90 -15.44
CA VAL A 436 25.20 22.70 -14.61
C VAL A 436 26.45 22.80 -13.74
N ASN A 437 27.29 23.81 -13.99
CA ASN A 437 28.52 24.06 -13.25
C ASN A 437 28.39 25.18 -12.20
N GLY A 438 27.29 25.93 -12.22
CA GLY A 438 26.96 26.98 -11.24
C GLY A 438 27.85 28.22 -11.31
N ASP A 439 28.48 28.51 -12.47
CA ASP A 439 29.33 29.69 -12.65
C ASP A 439 28.58 30.94 -13.16
N GLY A 440 27.25 30.82 -13.32
CA GLY A 440 26.36 31.89 -13.77
C GLY A 440 26.37 32.10 -15.28
N ALA A 441 27.02 31.24 -16.06
CA ALA A 441 27.16 31.40 -17.51
C ALA A 441 27.02 30.08 -18.27
N VAL A 442 25.97 29.96 -19.09
CA VAL A 442 25.76 28.78 -19.96
C VAL A 442 26.73 28.78 -21.13
N ASN A 443 27.70 27.86 -21.15
CA ASN A 443 28.74 27.76 -22.18
C ASN A 443 29.29 26.33 -22.36
N GLY A 444 30.40 26.18 -23.10
CA GLY A 444 31.00 24.87 -23.37
C GLY A 444 31.50 24.11 -22.14
N LYS A 445 31.70 24.79 -21.00
CA LYS A 445 31.99 24.14 -19.72
C LYS A 445 30.82 23.30 -19.23
N ASP A 446 29.60 23.82 -19.34
CA ASP A 446 28.38 23.11 -18.98
C ASP A 446 28.20 21.86 -19.84
N LEU A 447 28.43 22.00 -21.14
CA LEU A 447 28.38 20.89 -22.08
C LEU A 447 29.36 19.77 -21.69
N THR A 448 30.59 20.15 -21.30
CA THR A 448 31.62 19.19 -20.88
C THR A 448 31.23 18.50 -19.58
N ARG A 449 30.71 19.27 -18.61
CA ARG A 449 30.31 18.74 -17.29
C ARG A 449 29.10 17.81 -17.40
N LEU A 450 28.11 18.18 -18.21
CA LEU A 450 26.94 17.35 -18.50
C LEU A 450 27.33 16.04 -19.21
N MET A 451 28.28 16.09 -20.15
CA MET A 451 28.79 14.89 -20.81
C MET A 451 29.44 13.91 -19.81
N LYS A 452 30.22 14.42 -18.86
CA LYS A 452 30.86 13.60 -17.81
C LYS A 452 29.84 12.94 -16.90
N TYR A 453 28.86 13.72 -16.46
CA TYR A 453 27.75 13.23 -15.64
C TYR A 453 27.01 12.08 -16.34
N ILE A 454 26.61 12.27 -17.61
CA ILE A 454 25.91 11.24 -18.40
C ILE A 454 26.79 10.00 -18.63
N SER A 455 28.12 10.16 -18.69
CA SER A 455 29.07 9.06 -18.90
C SER A 455 29.39 8.27 -17.62
N GLY A 456 28.79 8.64 -16.48
CA GLY A 456 29.01 7.99 -15.19
C GLY A 456 30.33 8.35 -14.51
N GLU A 457 30.98 9.45 -14.90
CA GLU A 457 32.10 9.99 -14.12
C GLU A 457 31.56 10.63 -12.82
N GLU A 458 32.27 10.48 -11.70
CA GLU A 458 31.93 11.18 -10.44
C GLU A 458 32.05 12.69 -10.63
N THR A 459 30.94 13.34 -10.97
CA THR A 459 30.85 14.78 -11.21
C THR A 459 29.46 15.26 -10.79
N GLU A 460 29.38 16.12 -9.77
CA GLU A 460 28.12 16.74 -9.36
C GLU A 460 27.64 17.78 -10.38
N ILE A 461 26.33 17.97 -10.50
CA ILE A 461 25.70 19.04 -11.28
C ILE A 461 24.77 19.84 -10.35
N TYR A 462 24.69 21.16 -10.55
CA TYR A 462 24.10 22.11 -9.58
C TYR A 462 22.88 22.85 -10.10
#